data_AF-A0A1M7CW56-F1
#
_entry.id   AF-A0A1M7CW56-F1
#
_cell.length_a   1.000
_cell.length_b   1.000
_cell.length_c   1.000
_cell.angle_alpha   90.00
_cell.angle_beta   90.00
_cell.angle_gamma   90.00
#
_symmetry.space_group_name_H-M   'P 1'
#
loop_
_entity.id
_entity.type
_entity.pdbx_description
1 polymer ?
#
loop_
_entity_poly.entity_id
_entity_poly.type
_entity_poly.pdbx_seq_one_letter_code
_entity_poly.pdbx_strand_id
1 'polypeptide(L)'
;MYKAEKIRNKEYWFRTIKPGDVAKGKFPTYGSITSLNVQLTRFNRSIGKEKGVFIHAKYLYDELCVILVGVTLAQRRKELTDPDYKNEWRKLIKQ
;
A
#
# COMPACT_ATOMS: atom_id res chain seq x y z
N MET A 1 6.55 10.27 -11.99
CA MET A 1 5.14 10.62 -11.72
C MET A 1 4.21 9.45 -12.01
N TYR A 2 3.62 8.85 -10.97
CA TYR A 2 2.56 7.85 -11.12
C TYR A 2 1.23 8.53 -11.44
N LYS A 3 0.57 8.14 -12.53
CA LYS A 3 -0.76 8.65 -12.87
C LYS A 3 -1.76 8.11 -11.84
N ALA A 4 -2.48 9.00 -11.17
CA ALA A 4 -3.44 8.60 -10.15
C ALA A 4 -4.70 7.99 -10.80
N GLU A 5 -5.05 6.77 -10.41
CA GLU A 5 -6.23 6.07 -10.92
C GLU A 5 -7.44 6.35 -10.02
N LYS A 6 -8.64 6.54 -10.62
CA LYS A 6 -9.87 6.73 -9.83
C LYS A 6 -10.34 5.39 -9.27
N ILE A 7 -10.28 5.22 -7.96
CA ILE A 7 -10.58 3.93 -7.32
C ILE A 7 -12.07 3.82 -6.99
N ARG A 8 -12.75 2.89 -7.67
CA ARG A 8 -14.16 2.53 -7.40
C ARG A 8 -14.28 1.28 -6.54
N ASN A 9 -13.44 0.28 -6.76
CA ASN A 9 -13.36 -0.94 -5.96
C ASN A 9 -11.98 -1.07 -5.31
N LYS A 10 -11.91 -0.78 -4.02
CA LYS A 10 -10.68 -0.76 -3.22
C LYS A 10 -10.03 -2.13 -3.10
N GLU A 11 -10.88 -3.12 -2.84
CA GLU A 11 -10.44 -4.49 -2.59
C GLU A 11 -9.82 -5.11 -3.83
N TYR A 12 -10.49 -4.95 -4.98
CA TYR A 12 -9.90 -5.35 -6.25
C TYR A 12 -8.57 -4.63 -6.47
N TRP A 13 -8.52 -3.31 -6.28
CA TRP A 13 -7.34 -2.50 -6.54
C TRP A 13 -6.11 -2.92 -5.74
N PHE A 14 -6.20 -3.07 -4.41
CA PHE A 14 -5.00 -3.47 -3.66
C PHE A 14 -4.64 -4.94 -3.85
N ARG A 15 -5.59 -5.81 -4.25
CA ARG A 15 -5.32 -7.24 -4.50
C ARG A 15 -4.54 -7.50 -5.79
N THR A 16 -4.49 -6.55 -6.71
CA THR A 16 -3.69 -6.69 -7.95
C THR A 16 -2.22 -6.32 -7.76
N ILE A 17 -1.86 -5.65 -6.65
CA ILE A 17 -0.50 -5.22 -6.35
C ILE A 17 0.42 -6.43 -6.13
N LYS A 18 1.57 -6.42 -6.80
CA LYS A 18 2.65 -7.39 -6.62
C LYS A 18 3.85 -6.76 -5.90
N PRO A 19 4.79 -7.55 -5.37
CA PRO A 19 6.01 -7.00 -4.78
C PRO A 19 6.79 -6.18 -5.82
N GLY A 20 7.20 -4.97 -5.43
CA GLY A 20 7.87 -4.00 -6.30
C GLY A 20 6.91 -3.03 -6.99
N ASP A 21 5.61 -3.31 -7.04
CA ASP A 21 4.63 -2.41 -7.65
C ASP A 21 4.40 -1.18 -6.76
N VAL A 22 4.18 -0.04 -7.42
CA VAL A 22 3.76 1.22 -6.80
C VAL A 22 2.54 1.73 -7.55
N ALA A 23 1.43 1.88 -6.84
CA ALA A 23 0.16 2.36 -7.40
C ALA A 23 -0.33 3.60 -6.66
N LYS A 24 -0.75 4.64 -7.39
CA LYS A 24 -1.39 5.84 -6.82
C LYS A 24 -2.88 5.81 -7.14
N GLY A 25 -3.72 5.83 -6.11
CA GLY A 25 -5.18 5.84 -6.25
C GLY A 25 -5.76 7.14 -5.70
N LYS A 26 -6.72 7.72 -6.42
CA LYS A 26 -7.51 8.88 -5.98
C LYS A 26 -8.90 8.43 -5.53
N PHE A 27 -9.31 8.94 -4.39
CA PHE A 27 -10.55 8.58 -3.71
C PHE A 27 -11.55 9.73 -3.74
N PRO A 28 -12.86 9.44 -3.69
CA PRO A 28 -13.89 10.47 -3.71
C PRO A 28 -14.06 11.17 -2.35
N THR A 29 -13.73 10.50 -1.23
CA THR A 29 -13.98 11.02 0.12
C THR A 29 -12.93 10.55 1.13
N TYR A 30 -12.77 11.32 2.21
CA TYR A 30 -11.89 10.97 3.34
C TYR A 30 -12.28 9.63 3.99
N GLY A 31 -13.58 9.37 4.18
CA GLY A 31 -14.06 8.10 4.73
C GLY A 31 -13.66 6.87 3.89
N SER A 32 -13.54 7.05 2.56
CA SER A 32 -13.05 5.99 1.67
C SER A 32 -11.58 5.65 1.92
N ILE A 33 -10.78 6.64 2.31
CA ILE A 33 -9.35 6.50 2.63
C ILE A 33 -9.18 5.81 3.99
N THR A 34 -9.91 6.23 5.02
CA THR A 34 -9.81 5.65 6.37
C THR A 34 -10.15 4.16 6.37
N SER A 35 -11.21 3.79 5.66
CA SER A 35 -11.63 2.38 5.54
C SER A 35 -10.64 1.51 4.75
N LEU A 36 -9.81 2.10 3.88
CA LEU A 36 -8.74 1.37 3.19
C LEU A 36 -7.69 0.84 4.17
N ASN A 37 -7.32 1.60 5.20
CA ASN A 37 -6.31 1.19 6.18
C ASN A 37 -6.71 -0.12 6.90
N VAL A 38 -7.99 -0.21 7.30
CA VAL A 38 -8.55 -1.41 7.94
C VAL A 38 -8.50 -2.60 6.98
N GLN A 39 -8.86 -2.40 5.71
CA GLN A 39 -8.84 -3.46 4.69
C GLN A 39 -7.41 -3.95 4.41
N LEU A 40 -6.44 -3.05 4.29
CA LEU A 40 -5.04 -3.40 4.08
C LEU A 40 -4.45 -4.16 5.26
N THR A 41 -4.78 -3.74 6.49
CA THR A 41 -4.35 -4.45 7.70
C THR A 41 -4.87 -5.89 7.72
N ARG A 42 -6.15 -6.08 7.39
CA ARG A 42 -6.75 -7.42 7.29
C ARG A 42 -6.09 -8.24 6.18
N PHE A 43 -5.92 -7.66 5.00
CA PHE A 43 -5.26 -8.30 3.86
C PHE A 43 -3.84 -8.76 4.22
N ASN A 44 -2.99 -7.88 4.74
CA ASN A 44 -1.61 -8.19 5.12
C ASN A 44 -1.53 -9.30 6.20
N ARG A 45 -2.51 -9.37 7.11
CA ARG A 45 -2.57 -10.39 8.16
C ARG A 45 -2.95 -11.78 7.63
N SER A 46 -3.79 -11.85 6.60
CA SER A 46 -4.26 -13.12 6.01
C SER A 46 -3.69 -13.34 4.61
N ILE A 47 -4.42 -12.89 3.57
CA ILE A 47 -4.18 -13.20 2.16
C ILE A 47 -2.79 -12.73 1.71
N GLY A 48 -2.35 -11.55 2.15
CA GLY A 48 -1.04 -11.01 1.82
C GLY A 48 0.09 -11.90 2.32
N LYS A 49 -0.04 -12.43 3.55
CA LYS A 49 0.92 -13.38 4.11
C LYS A 49 0.97 -14.68 3.31
N GLU A 50 -0.18 -15.24 2.94
CA GLU A 50 -0.28 -16.46 2.12
C GLU A 50 0.32 -16.27 0.72
N LYS A 51 0.08 -15.11 0.10
CA LYS A 51 0.60 -14.77 -1.24
C LYS A 51 2.02 -14.22 -1.24
N GLY A 52 2.64 -14.00 -0.06
CA GLY A 52 3.97 -13.43 0.07
C GLY A 52 4.07 -11.94 -0.29
N VAL A 53 2.95 -11.21 -0.26
CA VAL A 53 2.86 -9.78 -0.60
C VAL A 53 2.34 -8.98 0.59
N PHE A 54 3.09 -7.95 0.98
CA PHE A 54 2.68 -6.98 1.99
C PHE A 54 2.52 -5.62 1.35
N ILE A 55 1.45 -4.91 1.69
CA ILE A 55 1.15 -3.61 1.10
C ILE A 55 1.36 -2.53 2.15
N HIS A 56 2.25 -1.59 1.84
CA HIS A 56 2.40 -0.33 2.55
C HIS A 56 1.54 0.74 1.90
N ALA A 57 1.03 1.66 2.71
CA ALA A 57 0.26 2.80 2.23
C ALA A 57 0.86 4.11 2.72
N LYS A 58 1.02 5.07 1.81
CA LYS A 58 1.25 6.49 2.11
C LYS A 58 -0.03 7.26 1.80
N TYR A 59 -0.59 7.89 2.82
CA TYR A 59 -1.82 8.66 2.73
C TYR A 59 -1.50 10.13 2.44
N LEU A 60 -2.11 10.68 1.39
CA LEU A 60 -2.05 12.08 1.00
C LEU A 60 -3.47 12.65 1.14
N TYR A 61 -3.84 13.00 2.37
CA TYR A 61 -5.22 13.35 2.70
C TYR A 61 -5.71 14.61 1.98
N ASP A 62 -4.85 15.62 1.80
CA ASP A 62 -5.18 16.87 1.09
C ASP A 62 -5.51 16.62 -0.38
N GLU A 63 -4.86 15.64 -1.00
CA GLU A 63 -5.09 15.24 -2.40
C GLU A 63 -6.21 14.18 -2.55
N LEU A 64 -6.77 13.71 -1.44
CA LEU A 64 -7.58 12.49 -1.36
C LEU A 64 -6.92 11.30 -2.09
N CYS A 65 -5.61 11.17 -1.97
CA CYS A 65 -4.83 10.16 -2.65
C CYS A 65 -4.17 9.18 -1.67
N VAL A 66 -3.97 7.95 -2.14
CA VAL A 66 -3.19 6.93 -1.44
C VAL A 66 -2.19 6.34 -2.42
N ILE A 67 -0.94 6.23 -1.98
CA ILE A 67 0.10 5.49 -2.70
C ILE A 67 0.27 4.16 -2.00
N LEU A 68 0.07 3.07 -2.73
CA LEU A 68 0.31 1.72 -2.27
C LEU A 68 1.64 1.22 -2.82
N VAL A 69 2.38 0.50 -1.98
CA VAL A 69 3.66 -0.11 -2.34
C VAL A 69 3.62 -1.58 -1.92
N GLY A 70 3.81 -2.48 -2.88
CA GLY A 70 3.94 -3.90 -2.61
C GLY A 70 5.38 -4.27 -2.22
N VAL A 71 5.56 -4.99 -1.12
CA VAL A 71 6.85 -5.52 -0.67
C VAL A 71 6.75 -7.02 -0.43
N THR A 72 7.89 -7.70 -0.53
CA THR A 72 8.01 -9.14 -0.24
C THR A 72 7.95 -9.42 1.26
N LEU A 73 7.64 -10.66 1.64
CA LEU A 73 7.76 -11.12 3.04
C LEU A 73 9.17 -10.90 3.61
N ALA A 74 10.22 -11.08 2.81
CA ALA A 74 11.60 -10.87 3.25
C ALA A 74 11.87 -9.40 3.60
N GLN A 75 11.44 -8.47 2.73
CA GLN A 75 11.50 -7.03 3.00
C GLN A 75 10.70 -6.68 4.25
N ARG A 76 9.47 -7.19 4.38
CA ARG A 76 8.62 -6.95 5.54
C ARG A 76 9.24 -7.45 6.85
N ARG A 77 9.88 -8.63 6.84
CA ARG A 77 10.59 -9.17 8.00
C ARG A 77 11.76 -8.28 8.38
N LYS A 78 12.55 -7.85 7.39
CA LYS A 78 13.69 -6.96 7.60
C LYS A 78 13.26 -5.64 8.24
N GLU A 79 12.18 -5.02 7.75
CA GLU A 79 11.59 -3.81 8.36
C GLU A 79 11.18 -3.96 9.83
N LEU A 80 10.73 -5.16 10.22
CA LEU A 80 10.29 -5.43 11.59
C LEU A 80 11.47 -5.66 12.55
N THR A 81 12.63 -6.07 12.03
CA THR A 81 13.83 -6.38 12.82
C THR A 81 14.87 -5.27 12.80
N ASP A 82 14.89 -4.47 11.74
CA ASP A 82 15.90 -3.43 11.48
C ASP A 82 15.23 -2.04 11.43
N PRO A 83 15.45 -1.18 12.44
CA PRO A 83 14.92 0.18 12.48
C PRO A 83 15.29 1.03 11.27
N ASP A 84 16.49 0.84 10.71
CA ASP A 84 16.97 1.60 9.55
C ASP A 84 16.21 1.19 8.29
N TYR A 85 15.67 -0.02 8.26
CA TYR A 85 14.92 -0.55 7.12
C TYR A 85 13.43 -0.18 7.13
N LYS A 86 12.88 0.31 8.25
CA LYS A 86 11.44 0.53 8.52
C LYS A 86 10.70 1.40 7.47
N ASN A 87 11.43 2.23 6.72
CA ASN A 87 10.87 3.14 5.73
C ASN A 87 11.50 2.99 4.33
N GLU A 88 12.30 1.96 4.07
CA GLU A 88 12.96 1.74 2.78
C GLU A 88 11.96 1.66 1.62
N TRP A 89 10.78 1.07 1.85
CA TRP A 89 9.69 1.01 0.87
C TRP A 89 9.29 2.40 0.33
N ARG A 90 9.51 3.48 1.09
CA ARG A 90 9.22 4.85 0.63
C ARG A 90 10.14 5.29 -0.51
N LYS A 91 11.35 4.72 -0.61
CA LYS A 91 12.28 5.01 -1.73
C LYS A 91 11.74 4.54 -3.07
N LEU A 92 10.83 3.56 -3.07
CA LEU A 92 10.13 3.10 -4.27
C LEU A 92 9.13 4.14 -4.79
N ILE A 93 8.66 5.05 -3.92
CA ILE A 93 7.80 6.15 -4.32
C ILE A 93 8.67 7.21 -4.99
N LYS A 94 8.86 7.08 -6.31
CA LYS A 94 9.46 8.16 -7.11
C LYS A 94 8.58 9.41 -6.98
N GLN A 95 9.17 10.50 -6.47
CA GLN A 95 8.54 11.83 -6.44
C GLN A 95 8.17 12.28 -7.87
#